data_AF-A0A6H9KRU0-F1
#
_entry.id   AF-A0A6H9KRU0-F1
#
_cell.length_a   1.000
_cell.length_b   1.000
_cell.length_c   1.000
_cell.angle_alpha   90.00
_cell.angle_beta   90.00
_cell.angle_gamma   90.00
#
_symmetry.space_group_name_H-M   'P 1'
#
loop_
_entity.id
_entity.type
_entity.pdbx_description
1 polymer ?
#
loop_
_entity_poly.entity_id
_entity_poly.type
_entity_poly.pdbx_seq_one_letter_code
_entity_poly.pdbx_strand_id
1 'polypeptide(L)'
;MKRKSYSETVERVNGFEEIKNEFNFECQMCGLCCSGLQDVWLEPYDIFRLSRFGFKEVVTTNYLFEKEILEIVFDEKLNLPFCKIKFKNELCPFLEKIENYKFGCKLHKTKGKPFVCQLSPIARTLDESFNEKFYIVAPDENCKGMEVSKNQNLENWLENLKEERVLEYSKEFYQILEKVGLQSGTVENLWELLYNFDRNSKIYFKEFNEVWFQIKKMAVT
;
A
#
# COMPACT_ATOMS: atom_id res chain seq x y z
N MET A 1 -17.49 -3.17 -25.47
CA MET A 1 -17.70 -3.36 -24.02
C MET A 1 -16.87 -2.29 -23.31
N LYS A 2 -17.50 -1.25 -22.73
CA LYS A 2 -16.75 -0.16 -22.07
C LYS A 2 -15.98 -0.78 -20.90
N ARG A 3 -14.64 -0.77 -20.94
CA ARG A 3 -13.81 -1.16 -19.80
C ARG A 3 -14.14 -0.18 -18.68
N LYS A 4 -14.63 -0.70 -17.55
CA LYS A 4 -14.88 0.08 -16.33
C LYS A 4 -13.53 0.67 -15.90
N SER A 5 -13.47 1.98 -15.75
CA SER A 5 -12.27 2.67 -15.25
C SER A 5 -11.97 2.21 -13.83
N TYR A 6 -10.70 2.29 -13.44
CA TYR A 6 -10.25 2.02 -12.07
C TYR A 6 -11.01 2.85 -11.00
N SER A 7 -11.67 3.94 -11.43
CA SER A 7 -12.52 4.83 -10.61
C SER A 7 -13.77 4.20 -9.99
N GLU A 8 -14.08 2.92 -10.23
CA GLU A 8 -15.08 2.18 -9.43
C GLU A 8 -14.58 1.84 -8.00
N THR A 9 -13.56 2.53 -7.49
CA THR A 9 -13.17 2.52 -6.08
C THR A 9 -14.32 2.96 -5.15
N VAL A 10 -15.33 3.65 -5.69
CA VAL A 10 -16.51 4.15 -4.98
C VAL A 10 -17.38 3.01 -4.40
N GLU A 11 -17.45 1.83 -5.05
CA GLU A 11 -18.25 0.71 -4.51
C GLU A 11 -17.65 0.14 -3.21
N ARG A 12 -16.32 0.22 -3.04
CA ARG A 12 -15.61 -0.33 -1.85
C ARG A 12 -15.79 0.50 -0.59
N VAL A 13 -16.19 1.76 -0.72
CA VAL A 13 -16.41 2.67 0.43
C VAL A 13 -17.88 2.96 0.69
N ASN A 14 -18.80 2.32 -0.03
CA ASN A 14 -20.23 2.53 0.14
C ASN A 14 -20.65 2.08 1.56
N GLY A 15 -21.20 3.03 2.34
CA GLY A 15 -21.59 2.80 3.73
C GLY A 15 -20.55 3.21 4.79
N PHE A 16 -19.35 3.64 4.41
CA PHE A 16 -18.38 4.22 5.34
C PHE A 16 -18.52 5.74 5.46
N GLU A 17 -18.16 6.27 6.63
CA GLU A 17 -18.22 7.71 6.90
C GLU A 17 -17.02 8.44 6.27
N GLU A 18 -17.30 9.46 5.46
CA GLU A 18 -16.27 10.35 4.90
C GLU A 18 -15.70 11.25 6.01
N ILE A 19 -14.38 11.23 6.19
CA ILE A 19 -13.67 12.06 7.17
C ILE A 19 -13.55 13.47 6.60
N LYS A 20 -14.21 14.43 7.25
CA LYS A 20 -14.08 15.84 6.87
C LYS A 20 -12.83 16.48 7.46
N ASN A 21 -12.63 16.31 8.77
CA ASN A 21 -11.53 16.96 9.50
C ASN A 21 -10.94 16.05 10.61
N GLU A 22 -11.79 15.39 11.38
CA GLU A 22 -11.38 14.66 12.58
C GLU A 22 -12.03 13.28 12.65
N PHE A 23 -11.41 12.38 13.41
CA PHE A 23 -11.90 11.03 13.68
C PHE A 23 -11.30 10.52 15.01
N ASN A 24 -11.90 9.49 15.60
CA ASN A 24 -11.40 8.91 16.85
C ASN A 24 -10.68 7.59 16.59
N PHE A 25 -9.38 7.54 16.85
CA PHE A 25 -8.58 6.32 16.79
C PHE A 25 -7.18 6.52 17.36
N GLU A 26 -6.61 5.47 17.96
CA GLU A 26 -5.16 5.39 18.19
C GLU A 26 -4.66 3.96 18.10
N CYS A 27 -3.72 3.68 17.18
CA CYS A 27 -3.17 2.33 17.03
C CYS A 27 -2.45 1.87 18.31
N GLN A 28 -3.04 0.92 19.04
CA GLN A 28 -2.43 0.32 20.24
C GLN A 28 -1.43 -0.80 19.92
N MET A 29 -0.99 -0.92 18.66
CA MET A 29 -0.10 -1.97 18.16
C MET A 29 -0.54 -3.39 18.59
N CYS A 30 -1.85 -3.67 18.59
CA CYS A 30 -2.40 -4.94 19.10
C CYS A 30 -2.12 -6.16 18.21
N GLY A 31 -1.72 -5.95 16.95
CA GLY A 31 -1.42 -7.01 15.99
C GLY A 31 -2.62 -7.61 15.25
N LEU A 32 -3.87 -7.23 15.57
CA LEU A 32 -5.07 -7.81 14.94
C LEU A 32 -5.18 -7.52 13.43
N CYS A 33 -4.78 -6.33 12.98
CA CYS A 33 -4.71 -6.04 11.54
C CYS A 33 -3.67 -6.91 10.79
N CYS A 34 -2.84 -7.66 11.51
CA CYS A 34 -1.82 -8.56 10.98
C CYS A 34 -2.24 -10.05 11.08
N SER A 35 -3.48 -10.38 11.48
CA SER A 35 -3.95 -11.76 11.66
C SER A 35 -4.95 -12.23 10.59
N GLY A 36 -4.67 -11.97 9.31
CA GLY A 36 -5.34 -12.64 8.18
C GLY A 36 -6.75 -12.16 7.86
N LEU A 37 -7.23 -11.17 8.60
CA LEU A 37 -8.57 -10.58 8.43
C LEU A 37 -8.70 -9.66 7.22
N GLN A 38 -7.58 -9.35 6.55
CA GLN A 38 -7.54 -8.41 5.43
C GLN A 38 -6.39 -8.70 4.47
N ASP A 39 -6.58 -8.37 3.20
CA ASP A 39 -5.49 -8.27 2.24
C ASP A 39 -4.76 -6.93 2.40
N VAL A 40 -3.43 -6.97 2.32
CA VAL A 40 -2.57 -5.78 2.31
C VAL A 40 -1.98 -5.61 0.92
N TRP A 41 -2.70 -4.88 0.07
CA TRP A 41 -2.26 -4.50 -1.26
C TRP A 41 -1.14 -3.47 -1.20
N LEU A 42 -0.15 -3.62 -2.09
CA LEU A 42 1.05 -2.83 -2.13
C LEU A 42 1.17 -2.07 -3.44
N GLU A 43 1.56 -0.82 -3.32
CA GLU A 43 1.94 0.00 -4.45
C GLU A 43 3.46 -0.06 -4.67
N PRO A 44 3.97 0.33 -5.85
CA PRO A 44 5.42 0.29 -6.14
C PRO A 44 6.29 0.94 -5.07
N TYR A 45 5.84 2.08 -4.52
CA TYR A 45 6.60 2.78 -3.48
C TYR A 45 6.62 2.03 -2.15
N ASP A 46 5.58 1.25 -1.83
CA ASP A 46 5.58 0.39 -0.65
C ASP A 46 6.64 -0.69 -0.74
N ILE A 47 6.75 -1.35 -1.90
CA ILE A 47 7.75 -2.40 -2.12
C ILE A 47 9.16 -1.82 -2.03
N PHE A 48 9.37 -0.62 -2.58
CA PHE A 48 10.62 0.09 -2.47
C PHE A 48 10.97 0.40 -1.01
N ARG A 49 10.05 1.02 -0.26
CA ARG A 49 10.30 1.35 1.15
C ARG A 49 10.50 0.09 1.99
N LEU A 50 9.76 -0.98 1.71
CA LEU A 50 9.86 -2.23 2.42
C LEU A 50 11.22 -2.89 2.20
N SER A 51 11.73 -2.90 0.97
CA SER A 51 13.05 -3.48 0.65
C SER A 51 14.20 -2.68 1.28
N ARG A 52 14.04 -1.35 1.43
CA ARG A 52 15.06 -0.47 2.01
C ARG A 52 15.04 -0.36 3.52
N PHE A 53 13.84 -0.35 4.10
CA PHE A 53 13.65 0.08 5.47
C PHE A 53 12.86 -0.93 6.30
N GLY A 54 12.30 -1.98 5.70
CA GLY A 54 11.47 -2.96 6.41
C GLY A 54 12.26 -4.02 7.20
N PHE A 55 13.58 -4.06 7.02
CA PHE A 55 14.48 -5.05 7.59
C PHE A 55 15.69 -4.38 8.22
N LYS A 56 16.44 -5.13 9.04
CA LYS A 56 17.69 -4.62 9.65
C LYS A 56 18.75 -4.30 8.61
N GLU A 57 18.72 -5.01 7.49
CA GLU A 57 19.61 -4.84 6.35
C GLU A 57 18.76 -4.53 5.12
N VAL A 58 19.34 -3.77 4.19
CA VAL A 58 18.70 -3.53 2.89
C VAL A 58 18.58 -4.85 2.14
N VAL A 59 17.36 -5.17 1.69
CA VAL A 59 17.08 -6.36 0.88
C VAL A 59 16.67 -5.96 -0.54
N THR A 60 16.72 -6.92 -1.45
CA THR A 60 16.24 -6.77 -2.83
C THR A 60 14.73 -6.96 -2.89
N THR A 61 14.07 -6.40 -3.90
CA THR A 61 12.69 -6.76 -4.22
C THR A 61 12.54 -8.24 -4.59
N ASN A 62 13.50 -8.83 -5.31
CA ASN A 62 13.57 -10.26 -5.58
C ASN A 62 13.58 -11.10 -4.29
N TYR A 63 14.34 -10.69 -3.27
CA TYR A 63 14.33 -11.35 -1.97
C TYR A 63 12.92 -11.41 -1.37
N LEU A 64 12.14 -10.33 -1.50
CA LEU A 64 10.76 -10.29 -0.98
C LEU A 64 9.86 -11.34 -1.65
N PHE A 65 10.01 -11.54 -2.97
CA PHE A 65 9.27 -12.57 -3.71
C PHE A 65 9.80 -13.98 -3.46
N GLU A 66 11.13 -14.18 -3.47
CA GLU A 66 11.77 -15.49 -3.23
C GLU A 66 11.51 -16.03 -1.82
N LYS A 67 11.37 -15.16 -0.82
CA LYS A 67 10.97 -15.54 0.54
C LYS A 67 9.46 -15.66 0.73
N GLU A 68 8.71 -15.46 -0.34
CA GLU A 68 7.25 -15.45 -0.37
C GLU A 68 6.67 -14.51 0.70
N ILE A 69 7.28 -13.32 0.83
CA ILE A 69 6.76 -12.23 1.65
C ILE A 69 5.70 -11.48 0.86
N LEU A 70 5.89 -11.38 -0.45
CA LEU A 70 4.99 -10.75 -1.41
C LEU A 70 4.52 -11.76 -2.44
N GLU A 71 3.35 -11.50 -3.02
CA GLU A 71 2.83 -12.24 -4.17
C GLU A 71 2.18 -11.30 -5.19
N ILE A 72 2.26 -11.69 -6.47
CA ILE A 72 1.56 -11.02 -7.56
C ILE A 72 0.23 -11.71 -7.80
N VAL A 73 -0.85 -10.94 -7.79
CA VAL A 73 -2.20 -11.36 -8.14
C VAL A 73 -2.59 -10.67 -9.43
N PHE A 74 -3.05 -11.45 -10.42
CA PHE A 74 -3.51 -10.90 -11.68
C PHE A 74 -5.02 -10.70 -11.65
N ASP A 75 -5.48 -9.48 -11.90
CA ASP A 75 -6.92 -9.21 -12.08
C ASP A 75 -7.28 -9.47 -13.54
N GLU A 76 -8.05 -10.52 -13.80
CA GLU A 76 -8.46 -10.90 -15.17
C GLU A 76 -9.38 -9.87 -15.83
N LYS A 77 -10.17 -9.12 -15.05
CA LYS A 77 -11.12 -8.13 -15.60
C LYS A 77 -10.39 -6.88 -16.04
N LEU A 78 -9.42 -6.44 -15.25
CA LEU A 78 -8.60 -5.27 -15.54
C LEU A 78 -7.39 -5.60 -16.42
N ASN A 79 -7.01 -6.88 -16.50
CA ASN A 79 -5.80 -7.35 -17.17
C ASN A 79 -4.54 -6.65 -16.63
N LEU A 80 -4.50 -6.47 -15.30
CA LEU A 80 -3.44 -5.76 -14.57
C LEU A 80 -2.88 -6.62 -13.43
N PRO A 81 -1.56 -6.59 -13.19
CA PRO A 81 -0.95 -7.20 -12.03
C PRO A 81 -1.07 -6.29 -10.81
N PHE A 82 -1.38 -6.88 -9.66
CA PHE A 82 -1.34 -6.23 -8.35
C PHE A 82 -0.40 -7.00 -7.43
N CYS A 83 0.24 -6.30 -6.50
CA CYS A 83 1.09 -6.92 -5.49
C CYS A 83 0.42 -6.85 -4.13
N LYS A 84 0.54 -7.91 -3.32
CA LYS A 84 0.12 -7.90 -1.91
C LYS A 84 1.11 -8.61 -1.01
N ILE A 85 1.02 -8.34 0.28
CA ILE A 85 1.70 -9.15 1.30
C ILE A 85 1.06 -10.55 1.31
N LYS A 86 1.89 -11.58 1.23
CA LYS A 86 1.47 -12.97 1.37
C LYS A 86 1.45 -13.36 2.85
N PHE A 87 0.24 -13.56 3.38
CA PHE A 87 0.06 -14.04 4.76
C PHE A 87 0.38 -15.54 4.83
N LYS A 88 1.09 -15.97 5.87
CA LYS A 88 1.42 -17.39 6.10
C LYS A 88 0.69 -17.86 7.36
N ASN A 89 -0.11 -18.91 7.24
CA ASN A 89 -1.00 -19.37 8.31
C ASN A 89 -1.86 -18.23 8.89
N GLU A 90 -2.44 -17.42 8.00
CA GLU A 90 -3.25 -16.24 8.37
C GLU A 90 -2.47 -15.15 9.14
N LEU A 91 -1.13 -15.19 9.18
CA LEU A 91 -0.31 -14.19 9.84
C LEU A 91 0.53 -13.39 8.86
N CYS A 92 0.54 -12.08 9.04
CA CYS A 92 1.44 -11.18 8.34
C CYS A 92 2.90 -11.53 8.69
N PRO A 93 3.83 -11.62 7.72
CA PRO A 93 5.25 -11.91 7.97
C PRO A 93 5.98 -10.82 8.79
N PHE A 94 5.31 -9.69 9.04
CA PHE A 94 5.80 -8.60 9.88
C PHE A 94 5.19 -8.59 11.29
N LEU A 95 4.30 -9.53 11.62
CA LEU A 95 3.84 -9.74 12.99
C LEU A 95 4.98 -10.37 13.81
N GLU A 96 5.34 -9.72 14.90
CA GLU A 96 6.34 -10.22 15.84
C GLU A 96 5.80 -10.21 17.26
N LYS A 97 6.36 -11.08 18.10
CA LYS A 97 6.16 -11.01 19.54
C LYS A 97 6.95 -9.81 20.07
N ILE A 98 6.25 -8.88 20.70
CA ILE A 98 6.83 -7.74 21.41
C ILE A 98 6.86 -8.01 22.92
N GLU A 99 7.31 -7.04 23.71
CA GLU A 99 7.40 -7.16 25.17
C GLU A 99 6.05 -7.49 25.83
N ASN A 100 6.11 -8.10 27.02
CA ASN A 100 4.95 -8.46 27.84
C ASN A 100 3.96 -9.44 27.17
N TYR A 101 4.48 -10.39 26.37
CA TYR A 101 3.68 -11.41 25.67
C TYR A 101 2.65 -10.86 24.68
N LYS A 102 2.82 -9.61 24.23
CA LYS A 102 1.99 -9.00 23.19
C LYS A 102 2.56 -9.30 21.79
N PHE A 103 1.74 -9.16 20.77
CA PHE A 103 2.16 -9.20 19.37
C PHE A 103 1.99 -7.81 18.76
N GLY A 104 2.87 -7.45 17.82
CA GLY A 104 2.84 -6.15 17.16
C GLY A 104 3.50 -6.19 15.79
N CYS A 105 3.28 -5.16 14.98
CA CYS A 105 3.92 -5.06 13.68
C CYS A 105 5.36 -4.53 13.84
N LYS A 106 6.36 -5.31 13.41
CA LYS A 106 7.77 -4.90 13.46
C LYS A 106 8.08 -3.68 12.60
N LEU A 107 7.29 -3.46 11.54
CA LEU A 107 7.44 -2.31 10.66
C LEU A 107 7.02 -0.98 11.32
N HIS A 108 6.36 -1.01 12.48
CA HIS A 108 5.90 0.20 13.16
C HIS A 108 7.06 1.14 13.55
N LYS A 109 8.26 0.57 13.76
CA LYS A 109 9.49 1.32 14.09
C LYS A 109 10.32 1.69 12.86
N THR A 110 9.76 1.52 11.67
CA THR A 110 10.49 1.63 10.40
C THR A 110 9.75 2.49 9.39
N LYS A 111 10.47 2.99 8.39
CA LYS A 111 9.87 3.63 7.20
C LYS A 111 9.34 2.63 6.18
N GLY A 112 9.48 1.32 6.43
CA GLY A 112 9.06 0.26 5.50
C GLY A 112 7.60 -0.16 5.62
N LYS A 113 6.83 0.45 6.54
CA LYS A 113 5.42 0.12 6.74
C LYS A 113 4.60 0.48 5.48
N PRO A 114 3.78 -0.42 4.91
CA PRO A 114 3.00 -0.09 3.72
C PRO A 114 2.02 1.07 3.93
N PHE A 115 1.72 1.78 2.86
CA PHE A 115 0.82 2.93 2.82
C PHE A 115 -0.53 2.65 3.49
N VAL A 116 -1.22 1.58 3.07
CA VAL A 116 -2.52 1.18 3.66
C VAL A 116 -2.41 0.87 5.16
N CYS A 117 -1.28 0.31 5.60
CA CYS A 117 -1.02 0.02 7.01
C CYS A 117 -0.69 1.28 7.82
N GLN A 118 -0.14 2.32 7.18
CA GLN A 118 0.08 3.63 7.81
C GLN A 118 -1.23 4.42 7.91
N LEU A 119 -2.10 4.32 6.91
CA LEU A 119 -3.40 4.99 6.90
C LEU A 119 -4.40 4.44 7.92
N SER A 120 -4.36 3.13 8.20
CA SER A 120 -5.32 2.45 9.10
C SER A 120 -5.68 3.30 10.33
N PRO A 121 -6.98 3.56 10.57
CA PRO A 121 -8.16 2.87 10.03
C PRO A 121 -8.75 3.58 8.80
N ILE A 122 -8.00 4.49 8.18
CA ILE A 122 -8.50 5.31 7.09
C ILE A 122 -8.33 4.55 5.77
N ALA A 123 -9.38 4.55 4.94
CA ALA A 123 -9.26 4.25 3.52
C ALA A 123 -9.17 5.53 2.70
N ARG A 124 -8.39 5.51 1.63
CA ARG A 124 -8.32 6.59 0.64
C ARG A 124 -8.92 6.11 -0.68
N THR A 125 -9.69 6.98 -1.32
CA THR A 125 -10.14 6.79 -2.70
C THR A 125 -9.73 7.96 -3.56
N LEU A 126 -9.63 7.72 -4.87
CA LEU A 126 -9.44 8.73 -5.89
C LEU A 126 -10.68 8.76 -6.78
N ASP A 127 -11.24 9.93 -7.04
CA ASP A 127 -12.29 10.08 -8.04
C ASP A 127 -11.72 10.09 -9.48
N GLU A 128 -12.58 10.24 -10.48
CA GLU A 128 -12.18 10.28 -11.91
C GLU A 128 -11.24 11.44 -12.25
N SER A 129 -11.24 12.50 -11.44
CA SER A 129 -10.32 13.64 -11.56
C SER A 129 -9.10 13.49 -10.64
N PHE A 130 -8.92 12.33 -10.02
CA PHE A 130 -7.90 12.03 -9.02
C PHE A 130 -7.93 12.96 -7.79
N ASN A 131 -9.12 13.45 -7.41
CA ASN A 131 -9.31 14.10 -6.12
C ASN A 131 -9.39 13.04 -5.02
N GLU A 132 -8.79 13.36 -3.88
CA GLU A 132 -8.67 12.45 -2.76
C GLU A 132 -9.89 12.57 -1.84
N LYS A 133 -10.39 11.42 -1.40
CA LYS A 133 -11.35 11.32 -0.30
C LYS A 133 -10.90 10.28 0.70
N PHE A 134 -11.22 10.50 1.97
CA PHE A 134 -10.81 9.67 3.08
C PHE A 134 -12.03 9.19 3.86
N TYR A 135 -12.04 7.93 4.25
CA TYR A 135 -13.17 7.30 4.93
C TYR A 135 -12.69 6.51 6.14
N ILE A 136 -13.48 6.51 7.21
CA ILE A 136 -13.21 5.63 8.36
C ILE A 136 -13.67 4.22 7.97
N VAL A 137 -12.72 3.30 7.88
CA VAL A 137 -13.01 1.86 7.76
C VAL A 137 -12.76 1.26 9.12
N ALA A 138 -13.85 1.01 9.85
CA ALA A 138 -13.76 0.43 11.18
C ALA A 138 -12.92 -0.86 11.12
N PRO A 139 -11.85 -0.96 11.91
CA PRO A 139 -11.09 -2.20 12.02
C PRO A 139 -11.95 -3.27 12.71
N ASP A 140 -11.40 -4.47 12.83
CA ASP A 140 -12.01 -5.55 13.62
C ASP A 140 -12.50 -5.04 14.99
N GLU A 141 -13.64 -5.55 15.45
CA GLU A 141 -14.27 -5.13 16.72
C GLU A 141 -13.36 -5.32 17.94
N ASN A 142 -12.42 -6.26 17.88
CA ASN A 142 -11.45 -6.52 18.94
C ASN A 142 -10.22 -5.59 18.85
N CYS A 143 -10.17 -4.70 17.86
CA CYS A 143 -9.10 -3.73 17.72
C CYS A 143 -9.12 -2.74 18.88
N LYS A 144 -8.17 -2.92 19.80
CA LYS A 144 -7.93 -2.03 20.95
C LYS A 144 -7.76 -0.55 20.60
N GLY A 145 -7.46 -0.23 19.35
CA GLY A 145 -7.39 1.18 18.91
C GLY A 145 -8.75 1.88 18.83
N MET A 146 -9.84 1.12 18.75
CA MET A 146 -11.21 1.64 18.79
C MET A 146 -11.71 1.89 20.21
N GLU A 147 -11.13 1.22 21.20
CA GLU A 147 -11.44 1.43 22.62
C GLU A 147 -10.86 2.76 23.15
N VAL A 148 -9.88 3.32 22.43
CA VAL A 148 -9.22 4.58 22.80
C VAL A 148 -9.90 5.75 22.09
N SER A 149 -10.63 6.56 22.85
CA SER A 149 -11.26 7.79 22.36
C SER A 149 -10.24 8.93 22.21
N LYS A 150 -9.25 8.77 21.33
CA LYS A 150 -8.32 9.84 20.97
C LYS A 150 -8.79 10.50 19.69
N ASN A 151 -9.18 11.76 19.79
CA ASN A 151 -9.50 12.60 18.64
C ASN A 151 -8.21 12.90 17.85
N GLN A 152 -8.27 12.62 16.56
CA GLN A 152 -7.19 12.82 15.59
C GLN A 152 -7.65 13.84 14.55
N ASN A 153 -6.73 14.69 14.11
CA ASN A 153 -6.92 15.56 12.97
C ASN A 153 -6.38 14.88 11.70
N LEU A 154 -7.16 14.85 10.62
CA LEU A 154 -6.81 14.19 9.36
C LEU A 154 -5.56 14.79 8.71
N GLU A 155 -5.42 16.12 8.71
CA GLU A 155 -4.26 16.78 8.11
C GLU A 155 -2.97 16.36 8.80
N ASN A 156 -2.97 16.38 10.14
CA ASN A 156 -1.84 15.92 10.95
C ASN A 156 -1.57 14.41 10.78
N TRP A 157 -2.64 13.60 10.66
CA TRP A 157 -2.51 12.15 10.44
C TRP A 157 -1.79 11.83 9.12
N LEU A 158 -1.99 12.66 8.10
CA LEU A 158 -1.40 12.51 6.77
C LEU A 158 -0.01 13.15 6.62
N GLU A 159 0.44 13.95 7.58
CA GLU A 159 1.66 14.77 7.47
C GLU A 159 2.90 13.93 7.10
N ASN A 160 3.18 12.85 7.84
CA ASN A 160 4.29 11.95 7.53
C ASN A 160 4.19 11.33 6.12
N LEU A 161 2.97 11.04 5.65
CA LEU A 161 2.73 10.48 4.31
C LEU A 161 2.96 11.52 3.21
N LYS A 162 2.68 12.80 3.49
CA LYS A 162 2.97 13.93 2.60
C LYS A 162 4.46 14.22 2.53
N GLU A 163 5.14 14.29 3.67
CA GLU A 163 6.58 14.53 3.74
C GLU A 163 7.38 13.46 2.98
N GLU A 164 6.98 12.19 3.11
CA GLU A 164 7.61 11.09 2.37
C GLU A 164 7.04 10.90 0.94
N ARG A 165 6.16 11.80 0.48
CA ARG A 165 5.55 11.79 -0.86
C ARG A 165 4.79 10.51 -1.20
N VAL A 166 4.34 9.76 -0.19
CA VAL A 166 3.60 8.50 -0.35
C VAL A 166 2.28 8.75 -1.10
N LEU A 167 1.55 9.81 -0.72
CA LEU A 167 0.28 10.16 -1.37
C LEU A 167 0.46 10.52 -2.85
N GLU A 168 1.54 11.23 -3.17
CA GLU A 168 1.89 11.65 -4.53
C GLU A 168 2.20 10.42 -5.40
N TYR A 169 3.12 9.57 -4.98
CA TYR A 169 3.47 8.37 -5.76
C TYR A 169 2.29 7.42 -5.92
N SER A 170 1.43 7.31 -4.91
CA SER A 170 0.20 6.54 -5.00
C SER A 170 -0.75 7.08 -6.06
N LYS A 171 -0.96 8.41 -6.09
CA LYS A 171 -1.77 9.06 -7.13
C LYS A 171 -1.19 8.84 -8.52
N GLU A 172 0.12 9.02 -8.68
CA GLU A 172 0.81 8.77 -9.94
C GLU A 172 0.70 7.30 -10.39
N PHE A 173 0.75 6.35 -9.45
CA PHE A 173 0.59 4.94 -9.75
C PHE A 173 -0.79 4.64 -10.37
N TYR A 174 -1.87 5.19 -9.81
CA TYR A 174 -3.20 5.02 -10.40
C TYR A 174 -3.35 5.70 -11.77
N GLN A 175 -2.70 6.83 -11.99
CA GLN A 175 -2.65 7.47 -13.31
C GLN A 175 -1.93 6.60 -14.35
N ILE A 176 -0.90 5.86 -13.95
CA ILE A 176 -0.22 4.88 -14.82
C ILE A 176 -1.16 3.71 -15.11
N LEU A 177 -1.79 3.12 -14.08
CA LEU A 177 -2.70 2.00 -14.26
C LEU A 177 -3.87 2.34 -15.19
N GLU A 178 -4.43 3.54 -15.09
CA GLU A 178 -5.49 4.02 -15.99
C GLU A 178 -5.00 4.06 -17.44
N LYS A 179 -3.83 4.65 -17.71
CA LYS A 179 -3.27 4.72 -19.06
C LYS A 179 -2.95 3.35 -19.64
N VAL A 180 -2.31 2.48 -18.86
CA VAL A 180 -1.92 1.14 -19.30
C VAL A 180 -3.16 0.27 -19.54
N GLY A 181 -4.17 0.33 -18.68
CA GLY A 181 -5.43 -0.41 -18.86
C GLY A 181 -6.23 0.01 -20.10
N LEU A 182 -6.06 1.26 -20.55
CA LEU A 182 -6.66 1.78 -21.78
C LEU A 182 -5.93 1.32 -23.05
N GLN A 183 -4.62 1.03 -22.98
CA GLN A 183 -3.84 0.56 -24.13
C GLN A 183 -4.06 -0.95 -24.36
N SER A 184 -4.71 -1.31 -25.46
CA SER A 184 -4.87 -2.72 -25.88
C SER A 184 -3.54 -3.29 -26.38
N GLY A 185 -2.96 -4.24 -25.64
CA GLY A 185 -1.66 -4.86 -25.94
C GLY A 185 -0.65 -4.56 -24.85
N THR A 186 -0.88 -5.16 -23.68
CA THR A 186 -0.14 -4.96 -22.42
C THR A 186 1.37 -4.85 -22.58
N VAL A 187 1.98 -3.90 -21.87
CA VAL A 187 3.41 -3.87 -21.58
C VAL A 187 3.83 -5.28 -21.15
N GLU A 188 4.67 -5.94 -21.95
CA GLU A 188 5.20 -7.26 -21.64
C GLU A 188 5.89 -7.20 -20.27
N ASN A 189 5.49 -8.07 -19.35
CA ASN A 189 5.98 -8.10 -17.97
C ASN A 189 5.77 -6.80 -17.17
N LEU A 190 4.60 -6.16 -17.30
CA LEU A 190 4.21 -4.98 -16.51
C LEU A 190 4.47 -5.14 -14.99
N TRP A 191 4.28 -6.34 -14.44
CA TRP A 191 4.56 -6.60 -13.03
C TRP A 191 6.05 -6.42 -12.69
N GLU A 192 6.96 -6.80 -13.58
CA GLU A 192 8.40 -6.59 -13.39
C GLU A 192 8.73 -5.10 -13.40
N LEU A 193 8.13 -4.35 -14.32
CA LEU A 193 8.31 -2.90 -14.41
C LEU A 193 7.85 -2.20 -13.13
N LEU A 194 6.67 -2.58 -12.60
CA LEU A 194 6.06 -1.91 -11.46
C LEU A 194 6.63 -2.35 -10.11
N TYR A 195 7.07 -3.61 -9.99
CA TYR A 195 7.30 -4.23 -8.68
C TYR A 195 8.69 -4.89 -8.52
N ASN A 196 9.48 -5.04 -9.58
CA ASN A 196 10.84 -5.59 -9.51
C ASN A 196 11.91 -4.54 -9.84
N PHE A 197 12.45 -3.90 -8.81
CA PHE A 197 13.42 -2.82 -8.95
C PHE A 197 14.87 -3.31 -9.07
N ASP A 198 15.12 -4.61 -8.91
CA ASP A 198 16.49 -5.18 -8.97
C ASP A 198 16.92 -5.56 -10.38
N ARG A 199 15.99 -5.58 -11.35
CA ARG A 199 16.24 -5.98 -12.75
C ARG A 199 17.37 -5.17 -13.42
N ASN A 200 17.70 -4.00 -12.86
CA ASN A 200 18.85 -3.21 -13.29
C ASN A 200 19.74 -2.95 -12.07
N SER A 201 20.91 -3.59 -11.99
CA SER A 201 21.83 -3.49 -10.84
C SER A 201 22.29 -2.05 -10.54
N LYS A 202 22.12 -1.12 -11.49
CA LYS A 202 22.35 0.32 -11.31
C LYS A 202 21.20 1.05 -10.59
N ILE A 203 20.04 0.42 -10.42
CA ILE A 203 18.84 0.96 -9.77
C ILE A 203 18.80 0.64 -8.27
N TYR A 204 19.54 -0.38 -7.84
CA TYR A 204 19.56 -0.81 -6.45
C TYR A 204 20.12 0.23 -5.47
N PHE A 205 20.65 1.38 -5.89
CA PHE A 205 21.04 2.45 -4.96
C PHE A 205 20.43 3.80 -5.34
N LYS A 206 19.46 3.80 -6.27
CA LYS A 206 18.81 5.02 -6.72
C LYS A 206 17.68 5.41 -5.79
N GLU A 207 17.50 6.73 -5.67
CA GLU A 207 16.29 7.31 -5.11
C GLU A 207 15.06 6.85 -5.91
N PHE A 208 13.94 6.62 -5.23
CA PHE A 208 12.71 6.15 -5.86
C PHE A 208 12.28 7.06 -7.02
N ASN A 209 12.50 8.37 -6.90
CA ASN A 209 12.26 9.36 -7.96
C ASN A 209 12.84 8.97 -9.31
N GLU A 210 14.10 8.50 -9.33
CA GLU A 210 14.77 8.15 -10.58
C GLU A 210 14.16 6.89 -11.19
N VAL A 211 13.88 5.89 -10.34
CA VAL A 211 13.24 4.63 -10.75
C VAL A 211 11.86 4.92 -11.32
N TRP A 212 11.09 5.70 -10.59
CA TRP A 212 9.72 6.04 -10.91
C TRP A 212 9.60 6.89 -12.18
N PHE A 213 10.55 7.80 -12.40
CA PHE A 213 10.62 8.56 -13.66
C PHE A 213 10.79 7.63 -14.88
N GLN A 214 11.65 6.60 -14.78
CA GLN A 214 11.82 5.63 -15.87
C GLN A 214 10.56 4.79 -16.08
N ILE A 215 9.92 4.32 -15.00
CA ILE A 215 8.66 3.57 -15.06
C ILE A 215 7.58 4.39 -15.77
N LYS A 216 7.39 5.67 -15.37
CA LYS A 216 6.43 6.58 -16.01
C LYS A 216 6.69 6.72 -17.51
N LYS A 217 7.95 6.81 -17.92
CA LYS A 217 8.31 6.91 -19.34
C LYS A 217 7.96 5.63 -20.09
N MET A 218 8.33 4.47 -19.54
CA MET A 218 8.13 3.16 -20.20
C MET A 218 6.67 2.71 -20.25
N ALA A 219 5.88 3.09 -19.24
CA ALA A 219 4.48 2.67 -19.16
C ALA A 219 3.52 3.51 -20.03
N VAL A 220 3.99 4.65 -20.57
CA VAL A 220 3.16 5.60 -21.34
C VAL A 220 3.58 5.68 -22.81
N THR A 221 4.73 5.10 -23.19
CA THR A 221 5.19 4.92 -24.57
C THR A 221 4.60 3.66 -25.20
#